data_AF-A0A7K9NJ79-F1
#
_entry.id   AF-A0A7K9NJ79-F1
#
_cell.length_a   1.000
_cell.length_b   1.000
_cell.length_c   1.000
_cell.angle_alpha   90.00
_cell.angle_beta   90.00
_cell.angle_gamma   90.00
#
_symmetry.space_group_name_H-M   'P 1'
#
loop_
_entity.id
_entity.type
_entity.pdbx_description
1 polymer ?
#
loop_
_entity_poly.entity_id
_entity_poly.type
_entity_poly.pdbx_seq_one_letter_code
_entity_poly.pdbx_strand_id
1 'polypeptide(L)'
;QRLRALFQYKPQNIDELMINAGDLIYVDPTQQSDVSEGWVIGTSHRTGCRGFLPENYTEKAHESDTWVKHREYVFETASRSFAKTEKEPNVKLNGVAHNPSMPRSVTNVLPLQNAALRRGVLVMRHGERVDQVFGKSWLQQCLTADGKYYRADLNFPSSLLRRKDSMKQFECDPPLSCCGIFQSRLIGEALLDQEVTVSYVYSSPALRCVQTAQHVLQGLKLNQKVKIRVEPGLFEWTKWEASRAIPNFVTVAELVEASYDIDTSYRSAKMNGPKATSSPSAGGERGSAAAPLPPFFAFPGVPGVILIVGHSSSLAPLTRALTGLPNRDSADFAHMVRKIPSLGMCFCEELKEENKWQMVNPPVKTLTHGANAAFNWRNTIMGD
;
A
#
# COMPACT_ATOMS: atom_id res chain seq x y z
N GLN A 1 9.26 -5.86 21.58
CA GLN A 1 8.24 -5.73 22.64
C GLN A 1 8.23 -4.30 23.17
N ARG A 2 7.11 -3.83 23.72
CA ARG A 2 7.01 -2.53 24.39
C ARG A 2 6.58 -2.74 25.83
N LEU A 3 7.22 -2.03 26.74
CA LEU A 3 6.97 -2.10 28.16
C LEU A 3 6.59 -0.71 28.69
N ARG A 4 5.75 -0.66 29.73
CA ARG A 4 5.41 0.53 30.50
C ARG A 4 5.99 0.37 31.90
N ALA A 5 6.73 1.37 32.38
CA ALA A 5 7.26 1.38 33.74
C ALA A 5 6.12 1.63 34.74
N LEU A 6 6.00 0.75 35.74
CA LEU A 6 5.07 0.88 36.86
C LEU A 6 5.67 1.71 38.00
N PHE A 7 6.99 1.61 38.19
CA PHE A 7 7.71 2.25 39.29
C PHE A 7 8.92 3.02 38.77
N GLN A 8 9.38 3.97 39.58
CA GLN A 8 10.65 4.66 39.32
C GLN A 8 11.83 3.75 39.70
N TYR A 9 12.86 3.72 38.85
CA TYR A 9 14.13 3.06 39.11
C TYR A 9 15.29 4.04 38.89
N LYS A 10 16.19 4.11 39.87
CA LYS A 10 17.42 4.90 39.79
C LYS A 10 18.60 3.96 39.51
N PRO A 11 19.37 4.20 38.43
CA PRO A 11 20.54 3.41 38.09
C PRO A 11 21.55 3.35 39.24
N GLN A 12 22.05 2.15 39.53
CA GLN A 12 23.18 1.91 40.43
C GLN A 12 24.49 1.80 39.65
N ASN A 13 24.42 1.29 38.42
CA ASN A 13 25.54 1.15 37.50
C ASN A 13 25.35 2.02 36.25
N ILE A 14 26.45 2.27 35.52
CA ILE A 14 26.46 3.16 34.35
C ILE A 14 25.71 2.61 33.13
N ASP A 15 25.50 1.29 33.10
CA ASP A 15 24.81 0.54 32.05
C ASP A 15 23.32 0.35 32.35
N GLU A 16 22.84 0.80 33.51
CA GLU A 16 21.44 0.75 33.90
C GLU A 16 20.66 1.99 33.41
N LEU A 17 19.43 1.75 32.98
CA LEU A 17 18.52 2.75 32.45
C LEU A 17 17.67 3.36 33.57
N MET A 18 17.72 4.68 33.70
CA MET A 18 16.79 5.41 34.56
C MET A 18 15.38 5.37 33.96
N ILE A 19 14.40 4.91 34.75
CA ILE A 19 12.98 4.89 34.36
C ILE A 19 12.13 5.57 35.43
N ASN A 20 11.09 6.29 35.02
CA ASN A 20 10.05 6.84 35.90
C ASN A 20 8.72 6.12 35.62
N ALA A 21 7.82 6.09 36.61
CA ALA A 21 6.48 5.53 36.42
C ALA A 21 5.76 6.19 35.22
N GLY A 22 5.16 5.36 34.36
CA GLY A 22 4.52 5.75 33.11
C GLY A 22 5.45 5.81 31.89
N ASP A 23 6.77 5.68 32.05
CA ASP A 23 7.69 5.69 30.91
C ASP A 23 7.46 4.48 29.98
N LEU A 24 7.55 4.73 28.68
CA LEU A 24 7.52 3.68 27.66
C LEU A 24 8.94 3.24 27.31
N ILE A 25 9.17 1.93 27.29
CA ILE A 25 10.46 1.31 26.98
C ILE A 25 10.32 0.37 25.78
N TYR A 26 11.20 0.52 24.79
CA TYR A 26 11.31 -0.40 23.66
C TYR A 26 12.32 -1.49 23.98
N VAL A 27 11.88 -2.74 23.85
CA VAL A 27 12.70 -3.91 24.11
C VAL A 27 12.81 -4.72 22.83
N ASP A 28 14.03 -4.94 22.35
CA ASP A 28 14.29 -5.85 21.24
C ASP A 28 14.36 -7.30 21.78
N PRO A 29 13.43 -8.20 21.39
CA PRO A 29 13.45 -9.59 21.86
C PRO A 29 14.68 -10.37 21.41
N THR A 30 15.35 -9.93 20.33
CA THR A 30 16.54 -10.61 19.80
C THR A 30 17.80 -10.33 20.61
N GLN A 31 17.76 -9.35 21.52
CA GLN A 31 18.90 -8.89 22.31
C GLN A 31 18.80 -9.27 23.79
N GLN A 32 17.94 -10.24 24.14
CA GLN A 32 17.73 -10.68 25.53
C GLN A 32 18.50 -11.95 25.92
N SER A 33 19.27 -12.55 25.01
CA SER A 33 19.93 -13.84 25.25
C SER A 33 21.02 -13.81 26.34
N ASP A 34 21.61 -12.63 26.57
CA ASP A 34 22.77 -12.44 27.46
C ASP A 34 22.42 -11.65 28.73
N VAL A 35 21.13 -11.48 29.04
CA VAL A 35 20.66 -10.68 30.16
C VAL A 35 20.42 -11.57 31.38
N SER A 36 20.89 -11.12 32.56
CA SER A 36 20.67 -11.84 33.82
C SER A 36 19.18 -11.91 34.17
N GLU A 37 18.77 -13.01 34.82
CA GLU A 37 17.38 -13.25 35.22
C GLU A 37 16.82 -12.07 36.04
N GLY A 38 15.63 -11.59 35.67
CA GLY A 38 14.97 -10.44 36.31
C GLY A 38 15.34 -9.06 35.73
N TRP A 39 16.24 -9.01 34.75
CA TRP A 39 16.62 -7.79 34.03
C TRP A 39 16.22 -7.85 32.57
N VAL A 40 15.97 -6.69 31.99
CA VAL A 40 15.71 -6.54 30.55
C VAL A 40 16.53 -5.37 30.01
N ILE A 41 17.04 -5.49 28.79
CA ILE A 41 17.69 -4.37 28.10
C ILE A 41 16.69 -3.64 27.21
N GLY A 42 16.56 -2.34 27.42
CA GLY A 42 15.57 -1.52 26.72
C GLY A 42 16.05 -0.12 26.40
N THR A 43 15.33 0.54 25.50
CA THR A 43 15.55 1.95 25.11
C THR A 43 14.37 2.79 25.56
N SER A 44 14.61 3.80 26.39
CA SER A 44 13.57 4.73 26.88
C SER A 44 13.05 5.58 25.73
N HIS A 45 11.71 5.63 25.57
CA HIS A 45 11.06 6.48 24.58
C HIS A 45 11.30 7.97 24.85
N ARG A 46 11.34 8.38 26.13
CA ARG A 46 11.44 9.79 26.54
C ARG A 46 12.84 10.36 26.29
N THR A 47 13.87 9.61 26.66
CA THR A 47 15.27 10.08 26.66
C THR A 47 16.06 9.55 25.46
N GLY A 48 15.61 8.47 24.81
CA GLY A 48 16.36 7.78 23.77
C GLY A 48 17.54 6.94 24.29
N CYS A 49 17.81 6.96 25.60
CA CYS A 49 18.91 6.20 26.20
C CYS A 49 18.57 4.70 26.27
N ARG A 50 19.60 3.86 26.13
CA ARG A 50 19.52 2.39 26.23
C ARG A 50 20.27 1.91 27.47
N GLY A 51 19.73 0.93 28.18
CA GLY A 51 20.37 0.31 29.34
C GLY A 51 19.53 -0.80 29.95
N PHE A 52 20.04 -1.40 31.03
CA PHE A 52 19.36 -2.43 31.80
C PHE A 52 18.31 -1.84 32.75
N LEU A 53 17.16 -2.49 32.86
CA LEU A 53 16.13 -2.13 33.81
C LEU A 53 15.52 -3.39 34.45
N PRO A 54 14.97 -3.30 35.68
CA PRO A 54 14.30 -4.44 36.31
C PRO A 54 13.01 -4.79 35.57
N GLU A 55 12.85 -6.06 35.17
CA GLU A 55 11.67 -6.50 34.44
C GLU A 55 10.39 -6.37 35.29
N ASN A 56 10.50 -6.69 36.59
CA ASN A 56 9.40 -6.60 37.56
C ASN A 56 8.90 -5.16 37.83
N TYR A 57 9.60 -4.14 37.32
CA TYR A 57 9.19 -2.75 37.40
C TYR A 57 8.37 -2.31 36.18
N THR A 58 8.07 -3.25 35.30
CA THR A 58 7.40 -2.98 34.03
C THR A 58 6.25 -3.93 33.76
N GLU A 59 5.34 -3.50 32.91
CA GLU A 59 4.30 -4.34 32.33
C GLU A 59 4.28 -4.18 30.80
N LYS A 60 3.62 -5.11 30.11
CA LYS A 60 3.48 -5.02 28.66
C LYS A 60 2.56 -3.85 28.29
N ALA A 61 3.08 -2.87 27.55
CA ALA A 61 2.29 -1.74 27.08
C ALA A 61 1.39 -2.14 25.90
N HIS A 62 0.15 -1.68 25.89
CA HIS A 62 -0.73 -1.82 24.72
C HIS A 62 -0.24 -0.93 23.57
N GLU A 63 -0.39 -1.37 22.33
CA GLU A 63 -0.02 -0.57 21.16
C GLU A 63 -0.81 0.75 21.05
N SER A 64 -1.97 0.84 21.70
CA SER A 64 -2.80 2.06 21.84
C SER A 64 -2.19 3.14 22.74
N ASP A 65 -1.33 2.77 23.68
CA ASP A 65 -0.85 3.68 24.72
C ASP A 65 0.26 4.61 24.22
N THR A 66 0.68 4.43 22.96
CA THR A 66 1.71 5.26 22.30
C THR A 66 1.11 6.23 21.29
N TRP A 67 -0.21 6.39 21.26
CA TRP A 67 -0.88 7.24 20.26
C TRP A 67 -0.84 8.69 20.73
N VAL A 68 -0.18 9.55 19.96
CA VAL A 68 -0.24 10.99 20.15
C VAL A 68 -1.43 11.51 19.34
N LYS A 69 -2.40 12.17 19.99
CA LYS A 69 -3.50 12.86 19.30
C LYS A 69 -2.92 14.03 18.50
N HIS A 70 -2.66 13.80 17.20
CA HIS A 70 -2.10 14.82 16.31
C HIS A 70 -3.12 15.90 15.92
N ARG A 71 -4.39 15.52 15.72
CA ARG A 71 -5.48 16.45 15.41
C ARG A 71 -6.84 15.77 15.59
N GLU A 72 -7.87 16.57 15.84
CA GLU A 72 -9.28 16.17 15.87
C GLU A 72 -10.05 16.98 14.83
N TYR A 73 -10.98 16.34 14.12
CA TYR A 73 -11.87 17.01 13.18
C TYR A 73 -13.32 16.70 13.57
N VAL A 74 -14.12 17.75 13.69
CA VAL A 74 -15.56 17.65 13.92
C VAL A 74 -16.25 17.91 12.60
N PHE A 75 -17.11 16.99 12.17
CA PHE A 75 -17.91 17.16 10.95
C PHE A 75 -19.30 17.67 11.35
N GLU A 76 -19.64 18.90 10.95
CA GLU A 76 -21.01 19.38 11.04
C GLU A 76 -21.87 18.78 9.92
N THR A 77 -23.09 18.41 10.28
CA THR A 77 -24.05 17.83 9.34
C THR A 77 -24.57 18.93 8.42
N ALA A 78 -24.35 18.79 7.11
CA ALA A 78 -24.80 19.76 6.12
C ALA A 78 -26.34 19.88 6.13
N SER A 79 -26.84 20.95 6.76
CA SER A 79 -28.25 21.31 6.71
C SER A 79 -28.57 21.84 5.31
N ARG A 80 -29.41 21.13 4.56
CA ARG A 80 -29.93 21.57 3.26
C ARG A 80 -30.77 22.84 3.43
N SER A 81 -30.25 23.99 3.00
CA SER A 81 -31.03 25.24 2.92
C SER A 81 -31.73 25.34 1.56
N PHE A 82 -33.06 25.32 1.59
CA PHE A 82 -33.92 25.72 0.47
C PHE A 82 -33.73 27.20 0.16
N ALA A 83 -33.61 27.52 -1.13
CA ALA A 83 -33.50 28.88 -1.63
C ALA A 83 -34.79 29.68 -1.36
N LYS A 84 -34.62 30.88 -0.81
CA LYS A 84 -35.53 32.01 -0.99
C LYS A 84 -34.71 33.29 -1.20
N THR A 85 -34.92 33.89 -2.36
CA THR A 85 -34.59 35.27 -2.72
C THR A 85 -35.21 36.27 -1.75
N GLU A 86 -34.46 37.30 -1.35
CA GLU A 86 -34.84 38.71 -1.51
C GLU A 86 -33.75 39.70 -1.01
N LYS A 87 -33.43 40.64 -1.92
CA LYS A 87 -33.02 42.06 -1.79
C LYS A 87 -32.13 42.55 -0.62
N GLU A 88 -31.01 43.13 -1.05
CA GLU A 88 -30.08 44.05 -0.36
C GLU A 88 -30.77 45.29 0.26
N PRO A 89 -30.16 46.00 1.25
CA PRO A 89 -29.04 46.88 0.91
C PRO A 89 -27.86 46.97 1.92
N ASN A 90 -26.70 47.23 1.31
CA ASN A 90 -25.47 47.83 1.82
C ASN A 90 -25.58 48.66 3.12
N VAL A 91 -24.81 48.26 4.15
CA VAL A 91 -24.30 49.17 5.19
C VAL A 91 -22.79 48.94 5.32
N LYS A 92 -22.02 49.93 4.84
CA LYS A 92 -20.59 50.06 5.10
C LYS A 92 -20.38 50.53 6.54
N LEU A 93 -19.57 49.82 7.31
CA LEU A 93 -18.91 50.38 8.49
C LEU A 93 -17.46 49.87 8.53
N ASN A 94 -16.55 50.82 8.37
CA ASN A 94 -15.11 50.68 8.52
C ASN A 94 -14.75 50.29 9.96
N GLY A 95 -13.78 49.37 10.12
CA GLY A 95 -13.29 48.99 11.43
C GLY A 95 -12.02 48.14 11.39
N VAL A 96 -10.90 48.80 11.12
CA VAL A 96 -9.52 48.59 11.61
C VAL A 96 -9.06 47.14 11.92
N ALA A 97 -8.02 46.76 11.18
CA ALA A 97 -7.23 45.53 11.28
C ALA A 97 -6.56 45.31 12.65
N HIS A 98 -6.55 44.05 13.11
CA HIS A 98 -5.52 43.49 14.00
C HIS A 98 -5.16 42.08 13.49
N ASN A 99 -3.96 41.96 12.90
CA ASN A 99 -3.31 40.68 12.60
C ASN A 99 -2.46 40.24 13.80
N PRO A 100 -2.58 39.00 14.31
CA PRO A 100 -1.53 38.39 15.10
C PRO A 100 -0.56 37.62 14.18
N SER A 101 0.71 38.03 14.25
CA SER A 101 1.87 37.44 13.60
C SER A 101 2.15 36.00 14.04
N MET A 102 2.29 35.09 13.08
CA MET A 102 2.91 33.78 13.27
C MET A 102 4.43 33.86 13.02
N PRO A 103 5.27 33.15 13.79
CA PRO A 103 6.71 33.16 13.60
C PRO A 103 7.12 32.33 12.37
N ARG A 104 7.95 32.94 11.51
CA ARG A 104 8.57 32.32 10.34
C ARG A 104 9.58 31.25 10.79
N SER A 105 9.26 29.98 10.55
CA SER A 105 10.29 28.93 10.50
C SER A 105 10.95 28.97 9.12
N VAL A 106 12.24 29.29 9.11
CA VAL A 106 13.10 29.24 7.93
C VAL A 106 13.46 27.78 7.66
N THR A 107 12.72 27.14 6.78
CA THR A 107 13.23 25.96 6.06
C THR A 107 13.44 26.37 4.62
N ASN A 108 14.70 26.29 4.18
CA ASN A 108 15.10 26.47 2.79
C ASN A 108 14.37 25.44 1.91
N VAL A 109 13.20 25.82 1.41
CA VAL A 109 12.57 25.13 0.29
C VAL A 109 13.26 25.71 -0.94
N LEU A 110 14.27 24.99 -1.44
CA LEU A 110 14.70 25.22 -2.81
C LEU A 110 13.46 24.99 -3.68
N PRO A 111 13.00 26.00 -4.44
CA PRO A 111 11.92 25.77 -5.38
C PRO A 111 12.44 24.76 -6.39
N LEU A 112 11.68 23.67 -6.59
CA LEU A 112 11.93 22.69 -7.64
C LEU A 112 11.73 23.38 -9.00
N GLN A 113 12.74 24.16 -9.41
CA GLN A 113 12.79 24.77 -10.72
C GLN A 113 13.12 23.67 -11.75
N ASN A 114 12.21 23.49 -12.71
CA ASN A 114 12.44 22.87 -14.00
C ASN A 114 13.13 21.49 -13.99
N ALA A 115 12.55 20.51 -13.29
CA ALA A 115 12.78 19.12 -13.66
C ALA A 115 12.11 18.87 -15.02
N ALA A 116 12.88 18.93 -16.11
CA ALA A 116 12.45 18.43 -17.42
C ALA A 116 11.75 17.08 -17.21
N LEU A 117 10.52 16.89 -17.71
CA LEU A 117 9.69 15.69 -17.54
C LEU A 117 10.53 14.41 -17.69
N ARG A 118 11.02 13.89 -16.56
CA ARG A 118 11.89 12.70 -16.53
C ARG A 118 11.00 11.49 -16.71
N ARG A 119 11.48 10.54 -17.50
CA ARG A 119 10.78 9.27 -17.68
C ARG A 119 10.93 8.46 -16.40
N GLY A 120 9.80 8.01 -15.87
CA GLY A 120 9.75 7.27 -14.61
C GLY A 120 9.03 5.94 -14.76
N VAL A 121 9.37 4.99 -13.89
CA VAL A 121 8.65 3.73 -13.73
C VAL A 121 8.25 3.62 -12.27
N LEU A 122 6.94 3.63 -12.01
CA LEU A 122 6.37 3.45 -10.68
C LEU A 122 5.75 2.06 -10.57
N VAL A 123 6.39 1.17 -9.81
CA VAL A 123 5.87 -0.19 -9.56
C VAL A 123 5.17 -0.20 -8.22
N MET A 124 3.93 -0.68 -8.18
CA MET A 124 3.06 -0.63 -7.01
C MET A 124 2.35 -1.97 -6.78
N ARG A 125 2.26 -2.38 -5.51
CA ARG A 125 1.42 -3.52 -5.09
C ARG A 125 -0.06 -3.12 -5.13
N HIS A 126 -0.93 -4.06 -5.50
CA HIS A 126 -2.39 -3.93 -5.33
C HIS A 126 -2.84 -3.52 -3.90
N GLY A 127 -4.07 -3.01 -3.80
CA GLY A 127 -4.79 -2.71 -2.56
C GLY A 127 -5.13 -3.90 -1.69
N GLU A 128 -5.66 -3.63 -0.51
CA GLU A 128 -6.21 -4.65 0.40
C GLU A 128 -7.24 -5.53 -0.31
N ARG A 129 -7.08 -6.85 -0.18
CA ARG A 129 -7.98 -7.85 -0.78
C ARG A 129 -9.02 -8.31 0.24
N VAL A 130 -10.21 -8.67 -0.23
CA VAL A 130 -11.27 -9.20 0.64
C VAL A 130 -10.85 -10.48 1.38
N ASP A 131 -10.12 -11.39 0.73
CA ASP A 131 -9.70 -12.66 1.33
C ASP A 131 -8.59 -12.50 2.38
N GLN A 132 -7.86 -11.38 2.36
CA GLN A 132 -6.90 -11.04 3.42
C GLN A 132 -7.61 -10.60 4.70
N VAL A 133 -8.77 -9.95 4.58
CA VAL A 133 -9.56 -9.44 5.71
C VAL A 133 -10.48 -10.53 6.27
N PHE A 134 -11.22 -11.19 5.39
CA PHE A 134 -12.30 -12.11 5.76
C PHE A 134 -11.91 -13.59 5.68
N GLY A 135 -10.66 -13.88 5.34
CA GLY A 135 -10.10 -15.22 5.27
C GLY A 135 -10.55 -16.02 4.02
N LYS A 136 -10.20 -17.31 4.01
CA LYS A 136 -10.42 -18.19 2.83
C LYS A 136 -11.89 -18.41 2.50
N SER A 137 -12.77 -18.36 3.48
CA SER A 137 -14.21 -18.57 3.32
C SER A 137 -14.99 -17.27 3.04
N TRP A 138 -14.31 -16.19 2.66
CA TRP A 138 -14.94 -14.88 2.45
C TRP A 138 -16.12 -14.94 1.47
N LEU A 139 -16.00 -15.76 0.40
CA LEU A 139 -17.05 -15.83 -0.62
C LEU A 139 -18.34 -16.43 -0.04
N GLN A 140 -18.23 -17.43 0.84
CA GLN A 140 -19.37 -18.03 1.52
C GLN A 140 -20.06 -17.03 2.47
N GLN A 141 -19.30 -16.10 3.06
CA GLN A 141 -19.84 -15.08 3.96
C GLN A 141 -20.71 -14.06 3.21
N CYS A 142 -20.42 -13.79 1.94
CA CYS A 142 -21.11 -12.78 1.13
C CYS A 142 -22.07 -13.35 0.07
N LEU A 143 -22.45 -14.62 0.17
CA LEU A 143 -23.45 -15.25 -0.70
C LEU A 143 -24.68 -15.70 0.10
N THR A 144 -25.86 -15.39 -0.43
CA THR A 144 -27.13 -15.91 0.09
C THR A 144 -27.28 -17.40 -0.26
N ALA A 145 -28.28 -18.07 0.34
CA ALA A 145 -28.57 -19.48 0.06
C ALA A 145 -28.91 -19.76 -1.42
N ASP A 146 -29.48 -18.78 -2.13
CA ASP A 146 -29.73 -18.83 -3.58
C ASP A 146 -28.53 -18.38 -4.43
N GLY A 147 -27.36 -18.17 -3.82
CA GLY A 147 -26.11 -17.86 -4.50
C GLY A 147 -25.99 -16.42 -5.00
N LYS A 148 -26.82 -15.49 -4.50
CA LYS A 148 -26.71 -14.07 -4.82
C LYS A 148 -25.72 -13.38 -3.90
N TYR A 149 -24.95 -12.45 -4.46
CA TYR A 149 -24.05 -11.62 -3.69
C TYR A 149 -24.83 -10.66 -2.77
N TYR A 150 -24.40 -10.56 -1.53
CA TYR A 150 -24.83 -9.51 -0.61
C TYR A 150 -23.64 -9.04 0.23
N ARG A 151 -23.68 -7.77 0.65
CA ARG A 151 -22.60 -7.15 1.41
C ARG A 151 -22.77 -7.44 2.90
N ALA A 152 -22.14 -8.51 3.39
CA ALA A 152 -22.23 -8.94 4.80
C ALA A 152 -21.47 -8.03 5.79
N ASP A 153 -20.46 -7.31 5.30
CA ASP A 153 -19.63 -6.34 6.04
C ASP A 153 -19.36 -5.14 5.12
N LEU A 154 -19.29 -3.92 5.67
CA LEU A 154 -19.09 -2.71 4.87
C LEU A 154 -17.75 -2.68 4.12
N ASN A 155 -16.76 -3.46 4.55
CA ASN A 155 -15.48 -3.60 3.86
C ASN A 155 -15.53 -4.60 2.69
N PHE A 156 -16.63 -5.34 2.48
CA PHE A 156 -16.89 -5.98 1.19
C PHE A 156 -17.35 -4.93 0.16
N PRO A 157 -16.99 -5.07 -1.13
CA PRO A 157 -17.40 -4.13 -2.17
C PRO A 157 -18.93 -4.06 -2.30
N SER A 158 -19.47 -2.95 -2.83
CA SER A 158 -20.92 -2.79 -3.02
C SER A 158 -21.52 -3.80 -4.00
N SER A 159 -20.71 -4.32 -4.92
CA SER A 159 -21.08 -5.33 -5.91
C SER A 159 -19.85 -6.12 -6.34
N LEU A 160 -20.07 -7.31 -6.88
CA LEU A 160 -19.04 -8.08 -7.56
C LEU A 160 -19.19 -7.92 -9.08
N LEU A 161 -18.07 -8.03 -9.78
CA LEU A 161 -18.05 -8.03 -11.24
C LEU A 161 -18.87 -9.22 -11.75
N ARG A 162 -19.71 -8.99 -12.76
CA ARG A 162 -20.44 -10.09 -13.40
C ARG A 162 -19.46 -10.89 -14.25
N ARG A 163 -19.22 -12.13 -13.86
CA ARG A 163 -18.43 -13.07 -14.66
C ARG A 163 -19.38 -14.01 -15.41
N LYS A 164 -18.99 -14.43 -16.61
CA LYS A 164 -19.73 -15.44 -17.39
C LYS A 164 -19.60 -16.83 -16.81
N ASP A 165 -18.50 -17.07 -16.08
CA ASP A 165 -18.25 -18.29 -15.34
C ASP A 165 -18.84 -18.25 -13.92
N SER A 166 -18.52 -19.24 -13.11
CA SER A 166 -19.05 -19.38 -11.75
C SER A 166 -18.51 -18.33 -10.80
N MET A 167 -19.35 -17.81 -9.89
CA MET A 167 -18.93 -16.98 -8.75
C MET A 167 -17.80 -17.60 -7.92
N LYS A 168 -17.66 -18.93 -7.92
CA LYS A 168 -16.56 -19.65 -7.25
C LYS A 168 -15.17 -19.22 -7.73
N GLN A 169 -15.06 -18.68 -8.95
CA GLN A 169 -13.78 -18.25 -9.49
C GLN A 169 -13.18 -17.04 -8.74
N PHE A 170 -14.00 -16.29 -8.00
CA PHE A 170 -13.52 -15.25 -7.09
C PHE A 170 -12.70 -15.80 -5.93
N GLU A 171 -12.85 -17.08 -5.54
CA GLU A 171 -12.01 -17.70 -4.50
C GLU A 171 -10.51 -17.66 -4.86
N CYS A 172 -10.21 -17.84 -6.15
CA CYS A 172 -8.84 -17.82 -6.69
C CYS A 172 -8.42 -16.45 -7.24
N ASP A 173 -9.37 -15.56 -7.52
CA ASP A 173 -9.13 -14.19 -7.98
C ASP A 173 -9.98 -13.16 -7.22
N PRO A 174 -9.68 -12.95 -5.92
CA PRO A 174 -10.50 -12.10 -5.06
C PRO A 174 -10.38 -10.61 -5.43
N PRO A 175 -11.47 -9.84 -5.30
CA PRO A 175 -11.46 -8.40 -5.51
C PRO A 175 -10.75 -7.65 -4.37
N LEU A 176 -10.59 -6.34 -4.57
CA LEU A 176 -10.29 -5.40 -3.49
C LEU A 176 -11.46 -5.31 -2.49
N SER A 177 -11.11 -5.04 -1.24
CA SER A 177 -12.06 -4.58 -0.21
C SER A 177 -12.40 -3.09 -0.43
N CYS A 178 -13.39 -2.55 0.30
CA CYS A 178 -13.67 -1.11 0.27
C CYS A 178 -12.47 -0.28 0.76
N CYS A 179 -11.74 -0.75 1.77
CA CYS A 179 -10.48 -0.15 2.20
C CYS A 179 -9.43 -0.21 1.08
N GLY A 180 -9.31 -1.33 0.35
CA GLY A 180 -8.42 -1.46 -0.81
C GLY A 180 -8.74 -0.47 -1.94
N ILE A 181 -10.03 -0.26 -2.21
CA ILE A 181 -10.53 0.75 -3.16
C ILE A 181 -10.15 2.16 -2.69
N PHE A 182 -10.42 2.48 -1.41
CA PHE A 182 -10.06 3.76 -0.81
C PHE A 182 -8.56 4.03 -0.86
N GLN A 183 -7.73 3.08 -0.46
CA GLN A 183 -6.27 3.18 -0.51
C GLN A 183 -5.80 3.52 -1.94
N SER A 184 -6.35 2.82 -2.94
CA SER A 184 -5.97 2.98 -4.34
C SER A 184 -6.35 4.36 -4.88
N ARG A 185 -7.56 4.83 -4.57
CA ARG A 185 -8.02 6.17 -4.95
C ARG A 185 -7.19 7.27 -4.29
N LEU A 186 -6.90 7.13 -2.99
CA LEU A 186 -6.10 8.09 -2.24
C LEU A 186 -4.68 8.24 -2.82
N ILE A 187 -4.07 7.14 -3.25
CA ILE A 187 -2.77 7.20 -3.95
C ILE A 187 -2.88 7.94 -5.29
N GLY A 188 -3.96 7.73 -6.05
CA GLY A 188 -4.21 8.48 -7.27
C GLY A 188 -4.38 9.99 -7.03
N GLU A 189 -5.11 10.36 -5.99
CA GLU A 189 -5.26 11.75 -5.55
C GLU A 189 -3.92 12.35 -5.13
N ALA A 190 -3.11 11.63 -4.36
CA ALA A 190 -1.77 12.07 -3.97
C ALA A 190 -0.82 12.25 -5.17
N LEU A 191 -0.90 11.37 -6.19
CA LEU A 191 -0.11 11.52 -7.41
C LEU A 191 -0.55 12.75 -8.22
N LEU A 192 -1.85 13.06 -8.22
CA LEU A 192 -2.40 14.27 -8.85
C LEU A 192 -1.89 15.54 -8.14
N ASP A 193 -1.89 15.56 -6.82
CA ASP A 193 -1.41 16.68 -6.00
C ASP A 193 0.09 16.94 -6.20
N GLN A 194 0.85 15.93 -6.61
CA GLN A 194 2.27 16.02 -6.97
C GLN A 194 2.50 16.26 -8.47
N GLU A 195 1.44 16.53 -9.23
CA GLU A 195 1.47 16.82 -10.67
C GLU A 195 2.17 15.72 -11.49
N VAL A 196 2.08 14.46 -11.03
CA VAL A 196 2.70 13.33 -11.72
C VAL A 196 1.96 13.03 -13.02
N THR A 197 2.66 13.18 -14.14
CA THR A 197 2.13 12.83 -15.45
C THR A 197 2.26 11.33 -15.70
N VAL A 198 1.15 10.60 -15.68
CA VAL A 198 1.11 9.15 -16.01
C VAL A 198 0.78 8.95 -17.48
N SER A 199 1.71 8.36 -18.23
CA SER A 199 1.60 8.17 -19.68
C SER A 199 1.10 6.78 -20.05
N TYR A 200 1.45 5.77 -19.26
CA TYR A 200 1.03 4.38 -19.47
C TYR A 200 0.71 3.69 -18.15
N VAL A 201 -0.29 2.82 -18.16
CA VAL A 201 -0.64 1.97 -17.02
C VAL A 201 -0.62 0.51 -17.44
N TYR A 202 0.16 -0.30 -16.74
CA TYR A 202 0.18 -1.75 -16.86
C TYR A 202 -0.38 -2.38 -15.60
N SER A 203 -1.14 -3.45 -15.75
CA SER A 203 -1.63 -4.23 -14.63
C SER A 203 -1.39 -5.72 -14.84
N SER A 204 -1.06 -6.41 -13.76
CA SER A 204 -1.26 -7.87 -13.68
C SER A 204 -2.72 -8.23 -13.99
N PRO A 205 -3.01 -9.41 -14.56
CA PRO A 205 -4.37 -9.84 -14.87
C PRO A 205 -5.23 -10.16 -13.64
N ALA A 206 -4.65 -10.27 -12.45
CA ALA A 206 -5.42 -10.47 -11.23
C ALA A 206 -6.41 -9.32 -11.00
N LEU A 207 -7.66 -9.62 -10.67
CA LEU A 207 -8.74 -8.64 -10.54
C LEU A 207 -8.38 -7.50 -9.58
N ARG A 208 -7.79 -7.83 -8.43
CA ARG A 208 -7.29 -6.87 -7.44
C ARG A 208 -6.31 -5.84 -8.02
N CYS A 209 -5.46 -6.25 -8.97
CA CYS A 209 -4.49 -5.36 -9.60
C CYS A 209 -5.18 -4.42 -10.61
N VAL A 210 -6.09 -4.97 -11.43
CA VAL A 210 -6.87 -4.17 -12.38
C VAL A 210 -7.75 -3.15 -11.66
N GLN A 211 -8.40 -3.55 -10.57
CA GLN A 211 -9.17 -2.66 -9.70
C GLN A 211 -8.31 -1.57 -9.07
N THR A 212 -7.12 -1.92 -8.58
CA THR A 212 -6.18 -0.93 -8.04
C THR A 212 -5.82 0.09 -9.12
N ALA A 213 -5.46 -0.37 -10.32
CA ALA A 213 -5.12 0.51 -11.45
C ALA A 213 -6.29 1.44 -11.83
N GLN A 214 -7.52 0.91 -11.90
CA GLN A 214 -8.72 1.70 -12.17
C GLN A 214 -8.93 2.80 -11.13
N HIS A 215 -8.84 2.47 -9.84
CA HIS A 215 -9.07 3.45 -8.78
C HIS A 215 -7.94 4.49 -8.65
N VAL A 216 -6.70 4.11 -8.97
CA VAL A 216 -5.60 5.08 -9.10
C VAL A 216 -5.86 6.05 -10.26
N LEU A 217 -6.30 5.56 -11.43
CA LEU A 217 -6.69 6.41 -12.55
C LEU A 217 -7.86 7.35 -12.21
N GLN A 218 -8.79 6.88 -11.37
CA GLN A 218 -9.90 7.71 -10.87
C GLN A 218 -9.39 8.85 -10.00
N GLY A 219 -8.50 8.57 -9.04
CA GLY A 219 -7.89 9.61 -8.20
C GLY A 219 -7.07 10.62 -9.02
N LEU A 220 -6.35 10.14 -10.04
CA LEU A 220 -5.59 10.95 -10.99
C LEU A 220 -6.45 11.78 -11.96
N LYS A 221 -7.77 11.56 -12.00
CA LYS A 221 -8.69 12.17 -12.99
C LYS A 221 -8.27 11.86 -14.45
N LEU A 222 -7.73 10.65 -14.66
CA LEU A 222 -7.28 10.12 -15.95
C LEU A 222 -8.18 9.02 -16.52
N ASN A 223 -9.30 8.71 -15.88
CA ASN A 223 -10.33 7.81 -16.44
C ASN A 223 -10.66 8.19 -17.88
N GLN A 224 -10.87 7.19 -18.72
CA GLN A 224 -11.15 7.32 -20.17
C GLN A 224 -10.03 7.98 -21.00
N LYS A 225 -9.05 8.66 -20.38
CA LYS A 225 -7.90 9.29 -21.05
C LYS A 225 -6.72 8.33 -21.18
N VAL A 226 -6.44 7.58 -20.11
CA VAL A 226 -5.38 6.57 -20.09
C VAL A 226 -6.02 5.21 -19.86
N LYS A 227 -5.65 4.24 -20.70
CA LYS A 227 -6.19 2.88 -20.66
C LYS A 227 -5.21 1.90 -20.02
N ILE A 228 -5.74 0.96 -19.25
CA ILE A 228 -5.02 -0.09 -18.54
C ILE A 228 -4.63 -1.19 -19.52
N ARG A 229 -3.33 -1.48 -19.61
CA ARG A 229 -2.76 -2.58 -20.39
C ARG A 229 -2.60 -3.80 -19.50
N VAL A 230 -3.45 -4.81 -19.71
CA VAL A 230 -3.39 -6.06 -18.94
C VAL A 230 -2.24 -6.93 -19.46
N GLU A 231 -1.20 -7.10 -18.66
CA GLU A 231 0.03 -7.83 -19.01
C GLU A 231 0.15 -9.10 -18.15
N PRO A 232 -0.15 -10.29 -18.71
CA PRO A 232 0.01 -11.58 -18.03
C PRO A 232 1.39 -11.82 -17.44
N GLY A 233 2.46 -11.28 -18.05
CA GLY A 233 3.83 -11.38 -17.53
C GLY A 233 4.05 -10.72 -16.16
N LEU A 234 3.10 -9.90 -15.69
CA LEU A 234 3.12 -9.28 -14.36
C LEU A 234 2.42 -10.12 -13.28
N PHE A 235 1.87 -11.29 -13.61
CA PHE A 235 1.27 -12.16 -12.61
C PHE A 235 2.30 -12.73 -11.62
N GLU A 236 1.84 -13.03 -10.41
CA GLU A 236 2.67 -13.44 -9.27
C GLU A 236 3.43 -14.73 -9.55
N TRP A 237 4.63 -14.84 -8.96
CA TRP A 237 5.42 -16.05 -9.04
C TRP A 237 4.84 -17.12 -8.11
N THR A 238 4.19 -18.14 -8.69
CA THR A 238 3.46 -19.19 -7.96
C THR A 238 4.34 -20.32 -7.41
N LYS A 239 5.67 -20.25 -7.49
CA LYS A 239 6.55 -21.40 -7.13
C LYS A 239 6.49 -21.78 -5.65
N TRP A 240 6.22 -20.84 -4.75
CA TRP A 240 6.03 -21.13 -3.32
C TRP A 240 4.57 -21.50 -2.96
N GLU A 241 3.67 -21.44 -3.94
CA GLU A 241 2.29 -21.94 -3.88
C GLU A 241 2.11 -23.05 -4.93
N ALA A 242 2.95 -24.09 -4.84
CA ALA A 242 2.99 -25.20 -5.81
C ALA A 242 1.64 -25.92 -6.03
N SER A 243 0.63 -25.65 -5.21
CA SER A 243 -0.74 -26.18 -5.30
C SER A 243 -1.77 -25.21 -5.87
N ARG A 244 -1.44 -23.94 -6.13
CA ARG A 244 -2.41 -22.97 -6.69
C ARG A 244 -2.35 -22.98 -8.22
N ALA A 245 -3.39 -23.54 -8.83
CA ALA A 245 -3.66 -23.38 -10.25
C ALA A 245 -3.70 -21.87 -10.61
N ILE A 246 -3.21 -21.53 -11.80
CA ILE A 246 -3.34 -20.17 -12.33
C ILE A 246 -4.84 -19.83 -12.34
N PRO A 247 -5.28 -18.73 -11.70
CA PRO A 247 -6.69 -18.39 -11.67
C PRO A 247 -7.24 -18.21 -13.08
N ASN A 248 -8.50 -18.55 -13.28
CA ASN A 248 -9.22 -18.09 -14.46
C ASN A 248 -9.45 -16.59 -14.29
N PHE A 249 -8.59 -15.75 -14.89
CA PHE A 249 -8.72 -14.31 -14.78
C PHE A 249 -9.96 -13.79 -15.49
N VAL A 250 -10.49 -12.66 -15.02
CA VAL A 250 -11.55 -11.94 -15.72
C VAL A 250 -11.04 -11.54 -17.11
N THR A 251 -11.82 -11.83 -18.14
CA THR A 251 -11.41 -11.55 -19.52
C THR A 251 -11.40 -10.05 -19.79
N VAL A 252 -10.60 -9.60 -20.77
CA VAL A 252 -10.62 -8.20 -21.24
C VAL A 252 -12.03 -7.77 -21.66
N ALA A 253 -12.81 -8.65 -22.27
CA ALA A 253 -14.18 -8.36 -22.67
C ALA A 253 -15.10 -8.11 -21.45
N GLU A 254 -15.01 -8.95 -20.42
CA GLU A 254 -15.78 -8.79 -19.18
C GLU A 254 -15.35 -7.54 -18.39
N LEU A 255 -14.07 -7.20 -18.38
CA LEU A 255 -13.57 -5.97 -17.78
C LEU A 255 -14.15 -4.73 -18.50
N VAL A 256 -14.18 -4.74 -19.83
CA VAL A 256 -14.79 -3.65 -20.62
C VAL A 256 -16.31 -3.58 -20.37
N GLU A 257 -17.00 -4.72 -20.34
CA GLU A 257 -18.43 -4.79 -20.01
C GLU A 257 -18.72 -4.21 -18.61
N ALA A 258 -17.81 -4.45 -17.66
CA ALA A 258 -17.83 -3.86 -16.33
C ALA A 258 -17.31 -2.41 -16.26
N SER A 259 -17.14 -1.74 -17.40
CA SER A 259 -16.72 -0.32 -17.51
C SER A 259 -15.33 0.00 -16.95
N TYR A 260 -14.40 -0.96 -16.97
CA TYR A 260 -12.99 -0.68 -16.72
C TYR A 260 -12.35 -0.06 -17.96
N ASP A 261 -11.43 0.89 -17.75
CA ASP A 261 -10.73 1.61 -18.81
C ASP A 261 -9.62 0.75 -19.44
N ILE A 262 -9.98 -0.36 -20.11
CA ILE A 262 -8.99 -1.32 -20.65
C ILE A 262 -8.53 -0.95 -22.07
N ASP A 263 -7.23 -1.10 -22.34
CA ASP A 263 -6.64 -0.98 -23.67
C ASP A 263 -6.85 -2.28 -24.46
N THR A 264 -7.92 -2.35 -25.25
CA THR A 264 -8.25 -3.52 -26.08
C THR A 264 -7.32 -3.69 -27.29
N SER A 265 -6.54 -2.66 -27.64
CA SER A 265 -5.55 -2.70 -28.71
C SER A 265 -4.22 -3.29 -28.26
N TYR A 266 -3.97 -3.27 -26.94
CA TYR A 266 -2.75 -3.82 -26.37
C TYR A 266 -2.63 -5.32 -26.66
N ARG A 267 -1.42 -5.73 -27.02
CA ARG A 267 -1.03 -7.13 -27.18
C ARG A 267 0.12 -7.35 -26.22
N SER A 268 -0.08 -8.24 -25.25
CA SER A 268 0.99 -8.66 -24.34
C SER A 268 2.20 -9.07 -25.17
N ALA A 269 3.38 -8.64 -24.71
CA ALA A 269 4.60 -9.07 -25.34
C ALA A 269 4.64 -10.59 -25.24
N LYS A 270 4.74 -11.31 -26.38
CA LYS A 270 4.78 -12.77 -26.38
C LYS A 270 5.82 -13.22 -25.36
N MET A 271 5.36 -13.71 -24.21
CA MET A 271 6.18 -14.53 -23.35
C MET A 271 6.38 -15.78 -24.19
N ASN A 272 7.52 -15.91 -24.85
CA ASN A 272 8.00 -17.23 -25.27
C ASN A 272 8.27 -17.99 -23.97
N GLY A 273 7.20 -18.44 -23.31
CA GLY A 273 7.29 -19.42 -22.25
C GLY A 273 7.92 -20.65 -22.89
N PRO A 274 8.88 -21.30 -22.23
CA PRO A 274 9.11 -22.70 -22.53
C PRO A 274 7.73 -23.37 -22.44
N LYS A 275 7.42 -24.25 -23.40
CA LYS A 275 6.35 -25.23 -23.21
C LYS A 275 6.45 -25.73 -21.77
N ALA A 276 5.32 -25.87 -21.08
CA ALA A 276 5.26 -26.53 -19.79
C ALA A 276 5.76 -27.99 -19.96
N THR A 277 7.07 -28.16 -19.99
CA THR A 277 7.75 -29.44 -19.89
C THR A 277 8.06 -29.57 -18.42
N SER A 278 7.29 -30.44 -17.79
CA SER A 278 7.63 -31.14 -16.56
C SER A 278 9.07 -31.67 -16.64
N SER A 279 10.03 -30.88 -16.16
CA SER A 279 11.34 -31.40 -15.75
C SER A 279 11.89 -30.56 -14.58
N PRO A 280 12.35 -31.19 -13.46
CA PRO A 280 12.64 -30.49 -12.21
C PRO A 280 13.98 -29.72 -12.17
N SER A 281 14.70 -29.55 -13.28
CA SER A 281 16.11 -29.11 -13.26
C SER A 281 16.41 -27.80 -13.98
N ALA A 282 15.45 -27.14 -14.64
CA ALA A 282 15.69 -25.83 -15.28
C ALA A 282 15.57 -24.61 -14.34
N GLY A 283 15.74 -24.84 -13.02
CA GLY A 283 15.66 -23.81 -11.98
C GLY A 283 17.01 -23.31 -11.46
N GLY A 284 18.12 -23.82 -12.00
CA GLY A 284 19.48 -23.58 -11.50
C GLY A 284 20.29 -22.48 -12.22
N GLU A 285 19.81 -21.93 -13.34
CA GLU A 285 20.60 -20.97 -14.15
C GLU A 285 19.89 -19.63 -14.35
N ARG A 286 19.62 -18.93 -13.26
CA ARG A 286 19.61 -17.45 -13.26
C ARG A 286 20.60 -16.91 -12.22
N GLY A 287 21.76 -17.57 -12.14
CA GLY A 287 22.95 -17.02 -11.49
C GLY A 287 23.54 -15.91 -12.36
N SER A 288 23.81 -14.77 -11.74
CA SER A 288 24.74 -13.72 -12.19
C SER A 288 24.42 -12.83 -13.41
N ALA A 289 23.37 -13.06 -14.21
CA ALA A 289 23.01 -12.15 -15.30
C ALA A 289 21.76 -11.30 -14.97
N ALA A 290 21.83 -9.99 -15.19
CA ALA A 290 20.66 -9.11 -15.13
C ALA A 290 19.57 -9.68 -16.06
N ALA A 291 18.37 -9.94 -15.52
CA ALA A 291 17.28 -10.44 -16.35
C ALA A 291 16.97 -9.38 -17.43
N PRO A 292 16.82 -9.77 -18.72
CA PRO A 292 16.51 -8.82 -19.77
C PRO A 292 15.22 -8.07 -19.43
N LEU A 293 15.24 -6.76 -19.66
CA LEU A 293 14.10 -5.89 -19.43
C LEU A 293 12.87 -6.44 -20.17
N PRO A 294 11.72 -6.59 -19.49
CA PRO A 294 10.50 -6.98 -20.18
C PRO A 294 10.23 -6.09 -21.40
N PRO A 295 9.74 -6.62 -22.54
CA PRO A 295 9.59 -5.85 -23.77
C PRO A 295 8.65 -4.63 -23.63
N PHE A 296 7.77 -4.61 -22.64
CA PHE A 296 6.96 -3.45 -22.29
C PHE A 296 7.73 -2.32 -21.59
N PHE A 297 9.05 -2.42 -21.40
CA PHE A 297 9.91 -1.27 -21.08
C PHE A 297 10.53 -0.63 -22.32
N ALA A 298 10.48 -1.31 -23.47
CA ALA A 298 11.05 -0.86 -24.75
C ALA A 298 10.19 0.21 -25.45
N PHE A 299 9.61 1.14 -24.70
CA PHE A 299 8.90 2.28 -25.28
C PHE A 299 9.86 3.43 -25.58
N PRO A 300 9.81 4.00 -26.79
CA PRO A 300 10.66 5.12 -27.17
C PRO A 300 10.24 6.37 -26.40
N GLY A 301 11.17 6.97 -25.66
CA GLY A 301 11.25 8.40 -25.33
C GLY A 301 10.02 9.17 -24.79
N VAL A 302 8.88 8.52 -24.51
CA VAL A 302 7.66 9.21 -24.08
C VAL A 302 7.91 9.79 -22.68
N PRO A 303 7.80 11.11 -22.51
CA PRO A 303 7.96 11.73 -21.19
C PRO A 303 6.85 11.27 -20.24
N GLY A 304 7.14 11.28 -18.94
CA GLY A 304 6.19 10.90 -17.89
C GLY A 304 6.42 9.52 -17.29
N VAL A 305 5.48 9.12 -16.44
CA VAL A 305 5.55 7.91 -15.61
C VAL A 305 4.80 6.76 -16.26
N ILE A 306 5.45 5.60 -16.30
CA ILE A 306 4.84 4.30 -16.55
C ILE A 306 4.45 3.72 -15.19
N LEU A 307 3.14 3.64 -14.92
CA LEU A 307 2.60 3.00 -13.73
C LEU A 307 2.46 1.50 -13.97
N ILE A 308 2.99 0.68 -13.07
CA ILE A 308 2.87 -0.77 -13.10
C ILE A 308 2.21 -1.23 -11.80
N VAL A 309 1.03 -1.82 -11.91
CA VAL A 309 0.28 -2.37 -10.78
C VAL A 309 0.38 -3.89 -10.78
N GLY A 310 0.98 -4.45 -9.74
CA GLY A 310 1.22 -5.89 -9.62
C GLY A 310 1.13 -6.36 -8.19
N HIS A 311 2.04 -7.26 -7.84
CA HIS A 311 2.09 -7.93 -6.54
C HIS A 311 3.30 -7.46 -5.75
N SER A 312 3.40 -7.85 -4.48
CA SER A 312 4.61 -7.61 -3.68
C SER A 312 5.86 -8.17 -4.38
N SER A 313 5.72 -9.32 -5.06
CA SER A 313 6.77 -9.95 -5.84
C SER A 313 7.15 -9.20 -7.13
N SER A 314 6.38 -8.19 -7.56
CA SER A 314 6.67 -7.41 -8.76
C SER A 314 7.70 -6.31 -8.50
N LEU A 315 7.77 -5.76 -7.28
CA LEU A 315 8.58 -4.58 -6.98
C LEU A 315 10.07 -4.84 -7.25
N ALA A 316 10.66 -5.82 -6.57
CA ALA A 316 12.11 -6.03 -6.67
C ALA A 316 12.56 -6.56 -8.05
N PRO A 317 11.94 -7.57 -8.69
CA PRO A 317 12.45 -8.10 -9.94
C PRO A 317 12.37 -7.08 -11.08
N LEU A 318 11.28 -6.29 -11.15
CA LEU A 318 11.13 -5.28 -12.19
C LEU A 318 12.10 -4.11 -12.01
N THR A 319 12.19 -3.57 -10.80
CA THR A 319 13.07 -2.42 -10.53
C THR A 319 14.55 -2.80 -10.63
N ARG A 320 14.94 -3.99 -10.15
CA ARG A 320 16.32 -4.47 -10.24
C ARG A 320 16.73 -4.79 -11.67
N ALA A 321 15.85 -5.40 -12.46
CA ALA A 321 16.11 -5.60 -13.89
C ALA A 321 16.31 -4.25 -14.61
N LEU A 322 15.51 -3.24 -14.26
CA LEU A 322 15.60 -1.90 -14.82
C LEU A 322 16.88 -1.17 -14.44
N THR A 323 17.33 -1.29 -13.19
CA THR A 323 18.58 -0.66 -12.71
C THR A 323 19.83 -1.55 -12.88
N GLY A 324 19.73 -2.68 -13.57
CA GLY A 324 20.86 -3.61 -13.79
C GLY A 324 21.39 -4.29 -12.52
N LEU A 325 20.60 -4.36 -11.45
CA LEU A 325 20.99 -5.04 -10.21
C LEU A 325 20.71 -6.55 -10.30
N PRO A 326 21.56 -7.40 -9.68
CA PRO A 326 21.36 -8.85 -9.70
C PRO A 326 20.10 -9.26 -8.93
N ASN A 327 19.50 -10.40 -9.25
CA ASN A 327 18.37 -10.90 -8.46
C ASN A 327 18.79 -11.23 -7.02
N ARG A 328 17.85 -11.15 -6.08
CA ARG A 328 18.06 -11.61 -4.70
C ARG A 328 17.98 -13.13 -4.65
N ASP A 329 18.62 -13.72 -3.63
CA ASP A 329 18.38 -15.12 -3.29
C ASP A 329 16.89 -15.37 -2.98
N SER A 330 16.43 -16.59 -3.23
CA SER A 330 15.02 -16.98 -3.09
C SER A 330 14.46 -16.80 -1.67
N ALA A 331 15.24 -17.08 -0.61
CA ALA A 331 14.81 -16.94 0.77
C ALA A 331 14.70 -15.46 1.18
N ASP A 332 15.72 -14.68 0.83
CA ASP A 332 15.73 -13.22 1.04
C ASP A 332 14.61 -12.53 0.29
N PHE A 333 14.35 -12.97 -0.94
CA PHE A 333 13.25 -12.48 -1.75
C PHE A 333 11.89 -12.75 -1.09
N ALA A 334 11.64 -13.98 -0.65
CA ALA A 334 10.40 -14.34 0.02
C ALA A 334 10.18 -13.55 1.33
N HIS A 335 11.24 -13.34 2.11
CA HIS A 335 11.17 -12.55 3.34
C HIS A 335 10.85 -11.07 3.05
N MET A 336 11.46 -10.49 2.01
CA MET A 336 11.20 -9.12 1.59
C MET A 336 9.77 -8.92 1.08
N VAL A 337 9.26 -9.84 0.25
CA VAL A 337 7.91 -9.77 -0.33
C VAL A 337 6.82 -9.69 0.74
N ARG A 338 6.99 -10.39 1.87
CA ARG A 338 6.05 -10.40 3.00
C ARG A 338 5.98 -9.06 3.76
N LYS A 339 6.99 -8.22 3.64
CA LYS A 339 7.06 -6.91 4.33
C LYS A 339 6.43 -5.77 3.53
N ILE A 340 6.15 -5.97 2.24
CA ILE A 340 5.58 -4.92 1.39
C ILE A 340 4.09 -4.77 1.71
N PRO A 341 3.62 -3.62 2.22
CA PRO A 341 2.20 -3.40 2.53
C PRO A 341 1.37 -3.18 1.25
N SER A 342 0.05 -3.14 1.37
CA SER A 342 -0.84 -2.68 0.29
C SER A 342 -0.37 -1.32 -0.23
N LEU A 343 -0.35 -1.14 -1.56
CA LEU A 343 0.11 0.09 -2.23
C LEU A 343 1.59 0.43 -1.97
N GLY A 344 2.36 -0.49 -1.37
CA GLY A 344 3.81 -0.37 -1.30
C GLY A 344 4.37 -0.22 -2.71
N MET A 345 5.30 0.72 -2.89
CA MET A 345 5.76 1.13 -4.21
C MET A 345 7.26 1.39 -4.27
N CYS A 346 7.84 1.20 -5.45
CA CYS A 346 9.20 1.59 -5.80
C CYS A 346 9.17 2.45 -7.06
N PHE A 347 10.07 3.43 -7.13
CA PHE A 347 10.15 4.35 -8.26
C PHE A 347 11.55 4.32 -8.85
N CYS A 348 11.63 4.18 -10.18
CA CYS A 348 12.87 4.31 -10.93
C CYS A 348 12.76 5.48 -11.90
N GLU A 349 13.82 6.27 -11.98
CA GLU A 349 13.93 7.37 -12.95
C GLU A 349 15.04 7.12 -13.96
N GLU A 350 14.80 7.55 -15.19
CA GLU A 350 15.77 7.49 -16.29
C GLU A 350 16.73 8.67 -16.20
N LEU A 351 18.02 8.36 -16.06
CA LEU A 351 19.14 9.29 -16.16
C LEU A 351 19.55 9.39 -17.63
N LYS A 352 18.88 10.28 -18.38
CA LYS A 352 19.05 10.41 -19.84
C LYS A 352 20.50 10.58 -20.29
N GLU A 353 21.29 11.35 -19.54
CA GLU A 353 22.69 11.62 -19.85
C GLU A 353 23.58 10.37 -19.76
N GLU A 354 23.21 9.41 -18.91
CA GLU A 354 23.96 8.17 -18.69
C GLU A 354 23.36 6.94 -19.36
N ASN A 355 22.17 7.07 -19.96
CA ASN A 355 21.35 5.95 -20.43
C ASN A 355 21.17 4.85 -19.37
N LYS A 356 20.96 5.26 -18.11
CA LYS A 356 20.80 4.38 -16.94
C LYS A 356 19.50 4.67 -16.22
N TRP A 357 19.09 3.70 -15.41
CA TRP A 357 17.99 3.86 -14.47
C TRP A 357 18.50 3.84 -13.03
N GLN A 358 17.90 4.66 -12.19
CA GLN A 358 18.19 4.71 -10.78
C GLN A 358 16.91 4.58 -9.97
N MET A 359 16.95 3.81 -8.88
CA MET A 359 15.88 3.82 -7.89
C MET A 359 15.95 5.10 -7.06
N VAL A 360 14.84 5.80 -6.97
CA VAL A 360 14.68 7.04 -6.21
C VAL A 360 13.46 6.94 -5.29
N ASN A 361 13.25 7.95 -4.46
CA ASN A 361 12.05 8.01 -3.63
C ASN A 361 10.79 8.12 -4.52
N PRO A 362 9.72 7.37 -4.23
CA PRO A 362 8.44 7.58 -4.90
C PRO A 362 7.95 9.02 -4.76
N PRO A 363 7.21 9.53 -5.76
CA PRO A 363 6.73 10.92 -5.74
C PRO A 363 5.68 11.17 -4.65
N VAL A 364 5.10 10.12 -4.06
CA VAL A 364 4.10 10.21 -2.99
C VAL A 364 4.57 9.50 -1.72
N LYS A 365 3.98 9.90 -0.59
CA LYS A 365 4.28 9.29 0.72
C LYS A 365 3.63 7.91 0.87
N THR A 366 4.10 7.16 1.85
CA THR A 366 3.50 5.89 2.27
C THR A 366 2.12 6.12 2.90
N LEU A 367 1.19 5.19 2.70
CA LEU A 367 -0.06 5.13 3.43
C LEU A 367 0.07 4.15 4.59
N THR A 368 -0.23 4.60 5.81
CA THR A 368 -0.18 3.76 7.02
C THR A 368 -1.44 4.00 7.84
N HIS A 369 -2.14 2.91 8.18
CA HIS A 369 -3.34 2.95 9.00
C HIS A 369 -3.44 1.65 9.82
N GLY A 370 -4.20 1.71 10.92
CA GLY A 370 -4.51 0.54 11.74
C GLY A 370 -5.59 -0.35 11.13
N ALA A 371 -5.81 -1.51 11.74
CA ALA A 371 -6.96 -2.35 11.47
C ALA A 371 -8.23 -1.79 12.15
N ASN A 372 -9.40 -2.19 11.65
CA ASN A 372 -10.67 -1.97 12.31
C ASN A 372 -11.33 -3.32 12.59
N ALA A 373 -11.57 -3.64 13.87
CA ALA A 373 -12.04 -4.95 14.28
C ALA A 373 -13.54 -5.13 13.98
N ALA A 374 -13.94 -6.37 13.68
CA ALA A 374 -15.35 -6.72 13.61
C ALA A 374 -16.02 -6.51 14.98
N PHE A 375 -17.18 -5.87 15.00
CA PHE A 375 -17.90 -5.56 16.23
C PHE A 375 -19.31 -6.14 16.20
N ASN A 376 -19.63 -6.97 17.19
CA ASN A 376 -20.98 -7.47 17.44
C ASN A 376 -21.46 -6.95 18.80
N TRP A 377 -22.39 -6.00 18.78
CA TRP A 377 -22.90 -5.36 19.98
C TRP A 377 -23.63 -6.32 20.92
N ARG A 378 -24.30 -7.36 20.42
CA ARG A 378 -25.02 -8.32 21.27
C ARG A 378 -24.02 -9.11 22.10
N ASN A 379 -23.06 -9.75 21.44
CA ASN A 379 -22.05 -10.55 22.13
C ASN A 379 -21.16 -9.69 23.05
N THR A 380 -20.88 -8.43 22.66
CA THR A 380 -19.94 -7.57 23.41
C THR A 380 -20.61 -6.85 24.58
N ILE A 381 -21.83 -6.34 24.40
CA ILE A 381 -22.51 -5.51 25.40
C ILE A 381 -23.50 -6.34 26.22
N MET A 382 -24.26 -7.23 25.57
CA MET A 382 -25.30 -8.01 26.26
C MET A 382 -24.72 -9.27 26.93
N GLY A 383 -23.59 -9.79 26.44
CA GLY A 383 -22.91 -10.97 27.01
C GLY A 383 -23.61 -12.30 26.73
N ASP A 384 -24.56 -12.33 25.79
CA ASP A 384 -25.26 -13.53 25.32
C ASP A 384 -24.48 -14.32 24.26
#